data_AF-A0A521MBZ7-F1
#
_entry.id   AF-A0A521MBZ7-F1
#
_cell.length_a   1.000
_cell.length_b   1.000
_cell.length_c   1.000
_cell.angle_alpha   90.00
_cell.angle_beta   90.00
_cell.angle_gamma   90.00
#
_symmetry.space_group_name_H-M   'P 1'
#
loop_
_entity.id
_entity.type
_entity.pdbx_description
1 polymer ?
#
loop_
_entity_poly.entity_id
_entity_poly.type
_entity_poly.pdbx_seq_one_letter_code
_entity_poly.pdbx_strand_id
1 'polypeptide(L)'
;MVLGEVLERLGDEAYAAETLVALEDLNLMVQVEAAGRPFGEDIGEYAAGASRRFAQIASDEDWLALMTALERADDAGTACLKHMLEWSLRHDAKSADEGCGGECTCERS
;
A
#
# COMPACT_ATOMS: atom_id res chain seq x y z
N MET A 1 -1.28 -19.38 -10.34
CA MET A 1 -1.38 -18.95 -8.94
C MET A 1 -2.80 -18.47 -8.69
N VAL A 2 -3.37 -18.79 -7.52
CA VAL A 2 -4.67 -18.24 -7.08
C VAL A 2 -4.37 -16.91 -6.40
N LEU A 3 -5.14 -15.86 -6.70
CA LEU A 3 -4.95 -14.51 -6.14
C LEU A 3 -4.81 -14.50 -4.61
N GLY A 4 -5.59 -15.34 -3.92
CA GLY A 4 -5.55 -15.50 -2.47
C GLY A 4 -4.18 -15.92 -1.93
N GLU A 5 -3.49 -16.84 -2.61
CA GLU A 5 -2.16 -17.30 -2.20
C GLU A 5 -1.11 -16.18 -2.37
N VAL A 6 -1.24 -15.36 -3.41
CA VAL A 6 -0.37 -14.19 -3.62
C VAL A 6 -0.62 -13.15 -2.53
N LEU A 7 -1.88 -12.86 -2.20
CA LEU A 7 -2.26 -11.95 -1.12
C LEU A 7 -1.75 -12.40 0.24
N GLU A 8 -1.85 -13.69 0.55
CA GLU A 8 -1.32 -14.25 1.80
C GLU A 8 0.20 -14.10 1.88
N ARG A 9 0.91 -14.36 0.79
CA ARG A 9 2.38 -14.18 0.72
C ARG A 9 2.79 -12.72 0.79
N LEU A 10 2.04 -11.82 0.17
CA LEU A 10 2.28 -10.36 0.26
C LEU A 10 2.03 -9.82 1.66
N GLY A 11 1.34 -10.56 2.53
CA GLY A 11 1.26 -10.26 3.96
C GLY A 11 2.56 -10.55 4.74
N ASP A 12 3.54 -11.23 4.13
CA ASP A 12 4.86 -11.45 4.70
C ASP A 12 5.82 -10.33 4.28
N GLU A 13 6.47 -9.71 5.26
CA GLU A 13 7.30 -8.52 5.09
C GLU A 13 8.52 -8.77 4.19
N ALA A 14 9.13 -9.95 4.30
CA ALA A 14 10.28 -10.32 3.49
C ALA A 14 9.86 -10.54 2.03
N TYR A 15 8.79 -11.29 1.80
CA TYR A 15 8.26 -11.50 0.45
C TYR A 15 7.78 -10.20 -0.19
N ALA A 16 7.13 -9.32 0.58
CA ALA A 16 6.69 -8.01 0.11
C ALA A 16 7.87 -7.11 -0.28
N ALA A 17 8.94 -7.08 0.53
CA ALA A 17 10.16 -6.35 0.22
C ALA A 17 10.84 -6.89 -1.05
N GLU A 18 11.01 -8.20 -1.18
CA GLU A 18 11.59 -8.82 -2.37
C GLU A 18 10.77 -8.52 -3.63
N THR A 19 9.44 -8.59 -3.54
CA THR A 19 8.53 -8.29 -4.66
C THR A 19 8.61 -6.82 -5.05
N LEU A 20 8.76 -5.91 -4.08
CA LEU A 20 8.91 -4.49 -4.36
C LEU A 20 10.25 -4.18 -5.05
N VAL A 21 11.34 -4.84 -4.65
CA VAL A 21 12.63 -4.72 -5.33
C VAL A 21 12.51 -5.27 -6.77
N ALA A 22 11.80 -6.38 -6.97
CA ALA A 22 11.54 -6.95 -8.29
C ALA A 22 10.66 -6.07 -9.19
N LEU A 23 9.91 -5.12 -8.63
CA LEU A 23 9.14 -4.14 -9.39
C LEU A 23 10.03 -3.11 -10.10
N GLU A 24 11.27 -2.93 -9.64
CA GLU A 24 12.26 -1.96 -10.16
C GLU A 24 11.75 -0.50 -10.19
N ASP A 25 10.70 -0.18 -9.44
CA ASP A 25 10.05 1.14 -9.40
C ASP A 25 10.59 1.97 -8.24
N LEU A 26 11.74 2.60 -8.46
CA LEU A 26 12.44 3.45 -7.47
C LEU A 26 11.56 4.55 -6.89
N ASN A 27 10.66 5.13 -7.70
CA ASN A 27 9.77 6.18 -7.22
C ASN A 27 8.74 5.64 -6.23
N LEU A 28 8.21 4.44 -6.47
CA LEU A 28 7.31 3.79 -5.53
C LEU A 28 8.03 3.45 -4.22
N MET A 29 9.26 2.92 -4.29
CA MET A 29 10.09 2.62 -3.11
C MET A 29 10.32 3.84 -2.21
N VAL A 30 10.65 5.00 -2.81
CA VAL A 30 10.85 6.25 -2.06
C VAL A 30 9.56 6.73 -1.38
N GLN A 31 8.41 6.61 -2.06
CA GLN A 31 7.12 6.98 -1.47
C GLN A 31 6.74 6.06 -0.31
N VAL A 32 6.99 4.76 -0.44
CA VAL A 32 6.75 3.77 0.61
C VAL A 32 7.63 4.05 1.84
N GLU A 33 8.93 4.30 1.64
CA GLU A 33 9.83 4.66 2.75
C GLU A 33 9.35 5.95 3.45
N ALA A 34 8.96 6.97 2.69
CA ALA A 34 8.47 8.23 3.23
C ALA A 34 7.17 8.04 4.03
N ALA A 35 6.27 7.17 3.57
CA ALA A 35 5.01 6.86 4.23
C ALA A 35 5.18 5.97 5.47
N GLY A 36 6.14 5.05 5.49
CA GLY A 36 6.45 4.19 6.64
C GLY A 36 7.25 4.91 7.75
N ARG A 37 8.09 5.89 7.38
CA ARG A 37 8.92 6.68 8.30
C ARG A 37 8.19 7.26 9.52
N PRO A 38 7.00 7.89 9.42
CA PRO A 38 6.28 8.41 10.60
C PRO A 38 5.84 7.31 11.57
N PHE A 39 5.67 6.08 11.10
CA PHE A 39 5.27 4.92 11.91
C PHE A 39 6.48 4.09 12.39
N GLY A 40 7.69 4.38 11.88
CA GLY A 40 8.89 3.59 12.16
C GLY A 40 8.91 2.24 11.44
N GLU A 41 8.05 2.06 10.44
CA GLU A 41 7.92 0.84 9.63
C GLU A 41 8.97 0.85 8.50
N ASP A 42 9.59 -0.31 8.26
CA ASP A 42 10.44 -0.51 7.08
C ASP A 42 9.59 -0.68 5.81
N ILE A 43 10.24 -0.66 4.65
CA ILE A 43 9.59 -0.79 3.35
C ILE A 43 8.81 -2.11 3.23
N GLY A 44 9.36 -3.22 3.75
CA GLY A 44 8.67 -4.51 3.78
C GLY A 44 7.45 -4.53 4.70
N GLU A 45 7.58 -3.89 5.85
CA GLU A 45 6.53 -3.77 6.88
C GLU A 45 5.35 -2.93 6.36
N TYR A 46 5.65 -1.79 5.73
CA TYR A 46 4.63 -0.96 5.07
C TYR A 46 3.97 -1.69 3.90
N ALA A 47 4.73 -2.44 3.09
CA ALA A 47 4.21 -3.17 1.94
C ALA A 47 3.26 -4.30 2.35
N ALA A 48 3.63 -5.07 3.38
CA ALA A 48 2.75 -6.08 3.98
C ALA A 48 1.50 -5.44 4.62
N GLY A 49 1.70 -4.33 5.35
CA GLY A 49 0.62 -3.55 5.93
C GLY A 49 -0.37 -3.01 4.89
N ALA A 50 0.13 -2.47 3.78
CA ALA A 50 -0.66 -1.95 2.68
C ALA A 50 -1.52 -3.05 2.03
N SER A 51 -0.94 -4.23 1.81
CA SER A 51 -1.63 -5.40 1.28
C SER A 51 -2.78 -5.83 2.19
N ARG A 52 -2.52 -5.86 3.51
CA ARG A 52 -3.53 -6.20 4.52
C ARG A 52 -4.62 -5.13 4.67
N ARG A 53 -4.28 -3.84 4.58
CA ARG A 53 -5.27 -2.73 4.60
C ARG A 53 -6.16 -2.79 3.37
N PHE A 54 -5.59 -2.99 2.19
CA PHE A 54 -6.35 -3.17 0.96
C PHE A 54 -7.32 -4.34 1.10
N ALA A 55 -6.84 -5.52 1.51
CA ALA A 55 -7.70 -6.70 1.66
C ALA A 55 -8.89 -6.51 2.64
N GLN A 56 -8.75 -5.62 3.63
CA GLN A 56 -9.77 -5.37 4.65
C GLN A 56 -10.73 -4.22 4.30
N ILE A 57 -10.27 -3.20 3.56
CA ILE A 57 -10.97 -1.90 3.41
C ILE A 57 -11.29 -1.59 1.94
N ALA A 58 -10.62 -2.23 0.98
CA ALA A 58 -10.84 -1.99 -0.44
C ALA A 58 -12.30 -2.27 -0.84
N SER A 59 -12.87 -1.33 -1.60
CA SER A 59 -14.23 -1.46 -2.12
C SER A 59 -14.28 -2.38 -3.34
N ASP A 60 -15.47 -2.82 -3.75
CA ASP A 60 -15.63 -3.62 -4.98
C ASP A 60 -15.01 -2.96 -6.23
N GLU A 61 -15.04 -1.62 -6.31
CA GLU A 61 -14.41 -0.87 -7.40
C GLU A 61 -12.88 -0.98 -7.38
N ASP A 62 -12.26 -0.91 -6.20
CA ASP A 62 -10.82 -1.09 -6.04
C ASP A 62 -10.41 -2.52 -6.40
N TRP A 63 -11.21 -3.51 -5.99
CA TRP A 63 -11.02 -4.91 -6.38
C TRP A 63 -11.14 -5.12 -7.89
N LEU A 64 -12.08 -4.44 -8.56
CA LEU A 64 -12.21 -4.49 -10.02
C LEU A 64 -11.01 -3.84 -10.72
N ALA A 65 -10.50 -2.72 -10.18
CA ALA A 65 -9.31 -2.05 -10.69
C ALA A 65 -8.07 -2.94 -10.56
N LEU A 66 -7.91 -3.64 -9.44
CA LEU A 66 -6.87 -4.64 -9.24
C LEU A 66 -6.96 -5.77 -10.28
N MET A 67 -8.14 -6.35 -10.47
CA MET A 67 -8.36 -7.42 -11.45
C MET A 67 -7.99 -6.96 -12.87
N THR A 68 -8.38 -5.74 -13.25
CA THR A 68 -8.05 -5.14 -14.54
C THR A 68 -6.55 -4.91 -14.71
N ALA A 69 -5.84 -4.51 -13.64
CA ALA A 69 -4.40 -4.34 -13.65
C ALA A 69 -3.68 -5.68 -13.83
N LEU A 70 -4.17 -6.73 -13.17
CA LEU A 70 -3.63 -8.09 -13.26
C LEU A 70 -3.79 -8.71 -14.63
N GLU A 71 -4.92 -8.47 -15.32
CA GLU A 71 -5.12 -8.96 -16.69
C GLU A 71 -4.08 -8.43 -17.69
N ARG A 72 -3.46 -7.29 -17.37
CA ARG A 72 -2.46 -6.63 -18.22
C ARG A 72 -1.03 -6.87 -17.77
N ALA A 73 -0.84 -7.49 -16.59
CA ALA A 73 0.45 -7.72 -15.99
C ALA A 73 1.00 -9.09 -16.37
N ASP A 74 2.30 -9.14 -16.64
CA ASP A 74 3.01 -10.39 -16.91
C ASP A 74 3.27 -11.15 -15.59
N ASP A 75 3.50 -10.40 -14.50
CA ASP A 75 3.71 -10.94 -13.16
C ASP A 75 2.61 -10.46 -12.19
N ALA A 76 1.83 -11.41 -11.69
CA ALA A 76 0.70 -11.12 -10.81
C ALA A 76 1.13 -10.62 -9.42
N GLY A 77 2.30 -11.02 -8.91
CA GLY A 77 2.78 -10.63 -7.59
C GLY A 77 3.15 -9.15 -7.52
N THR A 78 4.01 -8.72 -8.45
CA THR A 78 4.44 -7.33 -8.59
C THR A 78 3.29 -6.40 -8.92
N ALA A 79 2.36 -6.81 -9.80
CA ALA A 79 1.19 -6.01 -10.12
C ALA A 79 0.21 -5.88 -8.94
N CYS A 80 -0.03 -6.97 -8.19
CA CYS A 80 -0.82 -6.91 -6.96
C CYS A 80 -0.21 -5.93 -5.96
N LEU A 81 1.08 -6.10 -5.66
CA LEU A 81 1.75 -5.28 -4.67
C LEU A 81 1.77 -3.80 -5.09
N LYS A 82 2.11 -3.52 -6.34
CA LYS A 82 2.10 -2.16 -6.89
C LYS A 82 0.74 -1.50 -6.70
N HIS A 83 -0.33 -2.19 -7.09
CA HIS A 83 -1.68 -1.64 -6.98
C HIS A 83 -2.09 -1.36 -5.53
N MET A 84 -1.78 -2.28 -4.61
CA MET A 84 -2.08 -2.14 -3.18
C MET A 84 -1.30 -0.99 -2.53
N LEU A 85 -0.03 -0.82 -2.90
CA LEU A 85 0.82 0.29 -2.45
C LEU A 85 0.29 1.63 -2.96
N GLU A 86 -0.01 1.74 -4.26
CA GLU A 86 -0.56 2.96 -4.84
C GLU A 86 -1.91 3.33 -4.22
N TRP A 87 -2.76 2.33 -3.93
CA TRP A 87 -4.02 2.54 -3.22
C TRP A 87 -3.79 3.01 -1.78
N SER A 88 -2.90 2.36 -1.01
CA SER A 88 -2.58 2.75 0.37
C SER A 88 -2.01 4.16 0.44
N LEU A 89 -1.08 4.52 -0.46
CA LEU A 89 -0.50 5.86 -0.49
C LEU A 89 -1.56 6.94 -0.74
N ARG A 90 -2.51 6.70 -1.66
CA ARG A 90 -3.63 7.62 -1.88
C ARG A 90 -4.55 7.72 -0.67
N HIS A 91 -4.80 6.60 0.01
CA HIS A 91 -5.65 6.53 1.20
C HIS A 91 -5.00 7.22 2.41
N ASP A 92 -3.69 7.06 2.58
CA ASP A 92 -2.90 7.67 3.64
C ASP A 92 -2.80 9.19 3.43
N ALA A 93 -2.53 9.63 2.19
CA ALA A 93 -2.55 11.05 1.83
C ALA A 93 -3.91 11.71 2.10
N LYS A 94 -5.01 10.99 1.83
CA LYS A 94 -6.37 11.46 2.13
C LYS A 94 -6.65 11.54 3.64
N SER A 95 -6.16 10.55 4.40
CA SER A 95 -6.27 10.54 5.87
C SER A 95 -5.44 11.66 6.52
N ALA A 96 -4.29 12.01 5.95
CA ALA A 96 -3.47 13.13 6.40
C ALA A 96 -4.13 14.50 6.15
N ASP A 97 -4.85 14.66 5.04
CA ASP A 97 -5.62 15.87 4.72
C ASP A 97 -6.83 16.04 5.65
N GLU A 98 -7.57 14.95 5.92
CA GLU A 98 -8.71 14.95 6.84
C GLU A 98 -8.29 15.12 8.32
N GLY A 99 -7.04 14.81 8.66
CA GLY A 99 -6.45 15.04 9.99
C GLY A 99 -6.03 16.49 10.27
N CYS A 100 -5.92 17.36 9.24
CA CYS A 100 -5.62 18.77 9.38
C CYS A 100 -6.87 19.67 9.24
N GLY A 101 -8.05 19.13 9.55
CA GLY A 101 -9.30 19.90 9.78
C GLY A 101 -9.55 20.22 11.25
N GLY A 102 -8.54 20.04 12.11
CA GLY A 102 -8.61 20.33 13.54
C GLY A 102 -8.54 21.82 13.80
N GLU A 103 -9.70 22.38 14.17
CA GLU A 103 -9.90 23.59 14.95
C GLU A 103 -8.90 23.66 16.13
N CYS A 104 -7.67 24.11 15.87
CA CYS A 104 -6.68 24.42 16.90
C CYS A 104 -7.07 25.73 17.58
N THR A 105 -8.10 25.68 18.43
CA THR A 105 -8.30 26.69 19.47
C THR A 105 -7.17 26.54 20.49
N CYS A 106 -6.06 27.25 20.23
CA CYS A 106 -5.03 27.50 21.21
C CYS A 106 -5.50 28.61 22.17
N GLU A 107 -6.45 28.30 23.04
CA GLU A 107 -6.72 29.08 24.25
C GLU A 107 -6.28 28.26 25.48
N ARG A 108 -5.07 28.57 25.97
CA ARG A 108 -4.64 28.17 27.31
C ARG A 108 -3.54 29.10 27.85
N SER A 109 -4.00 30.01 28.69
CA SER A 109 -3.33 30.69 29.83
C SER A 109 -2.33 31.81 29.55
#